data_AF-A0A7X3LED7-F1
#
_entry.id   AF-A0A7X3LED7-F1
#
_cell.length_a   1.000
_cell.length_b   1.000
_cell.length_c   1.000
_cell.angle_alpha   90.00
_cell.angle_beta   90.00
_cell.angle_gamma   90.00
#
_symmetry.space_group_name_H-M   'P 1'
#
loop_
_entity.id
_entity.type
_entity.pdbx_description
1 polymer ?
#
loop_
_entity_poly.entity_id
_entity_poly.type
_entity_poly.pdbx_seq_one_letter_code
_entity_poly.pdbx_strand_id
1 'polypeptide(L)'
;MGLVYALAAYLSWGLLVPVHFRLLGAYSPNHILAERIVWSSLFAGTLALVLAARHRLILPRPFRRRHALLALSAAMIGVNWLLYLYAVSSGHLLDASLGYYINPLVSVALGRVVLGERLRPMQAASVAVAAAGVGVAVIWAGEVPLMSLSLAVTFALYGLVRKIVGVDALVGFLAETLLLLPAAIVWLVLTPEPILPAEPAGRALLMLTGLTTALPLIWFAAAAVRLRLTTLGLLQYVAPTCLLGLSVLAFGERVEPHRALMLALIWVALALYTLDAFRGRRKADPIAAPPMRSDPDAMRV
;
A
#
# COMPACT_ATOMS: atom_id res chain seq x y z
N MET A 1 5.19 -0.92 -15.90
CA MET A 1 4.02 -1.47 -15.15
C MET A 1 4.10 -1.28 -13.64
N GLY A 2 5.20 -1.62 -12.94
CA GLY A 2 5.27 -1.47 -11.46
C GLY A 2 4.91 -0.07 -10.93
N LEU A 3 5.42 0.99 -11.57
CA LEU A 3 5.09 2.38 -11.23
C LEU A 3 3.59 2.70 -11.40
N VAL A 4 2.96 2.19 -12.47
CA VAL A 4 1.54 2.42 -12.75
C VAL A 4 0.69 1.78 -11.66
N TYR A 5 1.01 0.56 -11.23
CA TYR A 5 0.32 -0.08 -10.12
C TYR A 5 0.52 0.67 -8.80
N ALA A 6 1.73 1.15 -8.50
CA ALA A 6 1.99 1.95 -7.30
C ALA A 6 1.14 3.23 -7.31
N LEU A 7 1.16 3.98 -8.41
CA LEU A 7 0.37 5.21 -8.55
C LEU A 7 -1.13 4.93 -8.46
N ALA A 8 -1.63 3.87 -9.11
CA ALA A 8 -3.04 3.48 -9.01
C ALA A 8 -3.46 3.18 -7.56
N ALA A 9 -2.63 2.46 -6.81
CA ALA A 9 -2.87 2.19 -5.40
C ALA A 9 -2.89 3.48 -4.56
N TYR A 10 -1.86 4.32 -4.68
CA TYR A 10 -1.72 5.52 -3.84
C TYR A 10 -2.71 6.63 -4.21
N LEU A 11 -3.06 6.79 -5.48
CA LEU A 11 -4.12 7.72 -5.89
C LEU A 11 -5.48 7.23 -5.40
N SER A 12 -5.74 5.92 -5.43
CA SER A 12 -6.98 5.37 -4.89
C SER A 12 -7.08 5.60 -3.39
N TRP A 13 -6.03 5.32 -2.61
CA TRP A 13 -6.00 5.60 -1.17
C TRP A 13 -6.02 7.08 -0.82
N GLY A 14 -5.48 7.95 -1.68
CA GLY A 14 -5.45 9.38 -1.44
C GLY A 14 -6.72 10.14 -1.85
N LEU A 15 -7.49 9.62 -2.80
CA LEU A 15 -8.64 10.32 -3.40
C LEU A 15 -9.96 9.54 -3.26
N LEU A 16 -10.01 8.31 -3.76
CA LEU A 16 -11.26 7.57 -3.91
C LEU A 16 -11.71 6.92 -2.60
N VAL A 17 -10.80 6.22 -1.92
CA VAL A 17 -11.10 5.50 -0.68
C VAL A 17 -11.54 6.44 0.46
N PRO A 18 -10.89 7.60 0.70
CA PRO A 18 -11.32 8.50 1.76
C PRO A 18 -12.73 9.07 1.55
N VAL A 19 -13.09 9.42 0.30
CA VAL A 19 -14.45 9.86 -0.04
C VAL A 19 -15.45 8.74 0.25
N HIS A 20 -15.17 7.53 -0.20
CA HIS A 20 -16.04 6.38 0.03
C HIS A 20 -16.25 6.09 1.52
N PHE A 21 -15.17 6.11 2.31
CA PHE A 21 -15.26 5.87 3.76
C PHE A 21 -15.97 7.00 4.51
N ARG A 22 -15.87 8.25 4.03
CA ARG A 22 -16.66 9.36 4.58
C ARG A 22 -18.17 9.17 4.36
N LEU A 23 -18.57 8.60 3.22
CA LEU A 23 -19.98 8.27 2.94
C LEU A 23 -20.50 7.13 3.83
N LEU A 24 -19.61 6.28 4.35
CA LEU A 24 -19.94 5.20 5.28
C LEU A 24 -20.01 5.66 6.74
N GLY A 25 -19.91 6.97 7.03
CA GLY A 25 -19.84 7.50 8.40
C GLY A 25 -21.03 7.17 9.32
N ALA A 26 -22.14 6.66 8.77
CA ALA A 26 -23.28 6.18 9.55
C ALA A 26 -23.06 4.77 10.15
N TYR A 27 -22.08 4.01 9.67
CA TYR A 27 -21.81 2.64 10.11
C TYR A 27 -20.67 2.59 11.13
N SER A 28 -20.73 1.61 12.02
CA SER A 28 -19.63 1.41 12.97
C SER A 28 -18.35 1.01 12.21
N PRO A 29 -17.18 1.52 12.61
CA PRO A 29 -15.90 1.13 12.00
C PRO A 29 -15.65 -0.39 11.98
N ASN A 30 -16.13 -1.12 12.99
CA ASN A 30 -16.05 -2.59 13.05
C ASN A 30 -16.93 -3.24 11.97
N HIS A 31 -18.15 -2.71 11.78
CA HIS A 31 -19.07 -3.21 10.76
C HIS A 31 -18.52 -3.02 9.36
N ILE A 32 -17.97 -1.83 9.07
CA ILE A 32 -17.29 -1.54 7.79
C ILE A 32 -16.13 -2.52 7.57
N LEU A 33 -15.34 -2.84 8.60
CA LEU A 33 -14.23 -3.78 8.49
C LEU A 33 -14.70 -5.21 8.19
N ALA A 34 -15.76 -5.68 8.83
CA ALA A 34 -16.25 -7.04 8.58
C ALA A 34 -16.86 -7.16 7.18
N GLU A 35 -17.73 -6.22 6.80
CA GLU A 35 -18.34 -6.15 5.46
C GLU A 35 -17.28 -6.07 4.36
N ARG A 36 -16.24 -5.24 4.53
CA ARG A 36 -15.19 -5.13 3.49
C ARG A 36 -14.41 -6.42 3.30
N ILE A 37 -14.19 -7.21 4.35
CA ILE A 37 -13.50 -8.51 4.24
C ILE A 37 -14.37 -9.49 3.43
N VAL A 38 -15.68 -9.53 3.70
CA VAL A 38 -16.64 -10.36 2.97
C VAL A 38 -16.67 -9.96 1.50
N TRP A 39 -16.93 -8.69 1.22
CA TRP A 39 -17.06 -8.20 -0.16
C TRP A 39 -15.74 -8.24 -0.93
N SER A 40 -14.59 -8.02 -0.28
CA SER A 40 -13.28 -8.19 -0.94
C SER A 40 -13.00 -9.65 -1.27
N SER A 41 -13.37 -10.59 -0.39
CA SER A 41 -13.22 -12.03 -0.66
C SER A 41 -14.08 -12.46 -1.84
N LEU A 42 -15.33 -12.00 -1.89
CA LEU A 42 -16.24 -12.28 -3.00
C LEU A 42 -15.71 -11.67 -4.30
N PHE A 43 -15.36 -10.39 -4.29
CA PHE A 43 -14.81 -9.70 -5.47
C PHE A 43 -13.54 -10.36 -5.99
N ALA A 44 -12.55 -10.60 -5.12
CA ALA A 44 -11.29 -11.21 -5.50
C ALA A 44 -11.48 -12.66 -5.96
N GLY A 45 -12.38 -13.41 -5.32
CA GLY A 45 -12.75 -14.77 -5.70
C GLY A 45 -13.36 -14.84 -7.09
N THR A 46 -14.39 -14.01 -7.36
CA THR A 46 -15.02 -13.91 -8.67
C THR A 46 -14.01 -13.49 -9.74
N LEU A 47 -13.18 -12.49 -9.47
CA LEU A 47 -12.14 -12.06 -10.41
C LEU A 47 -11.13 -13.17 -10.70
N ALA A 48 -10.70 -13.92 -9.68
CA ALA A 48 -9.78 -15.04 -9.84
C ALA A 48 -10.39 -16.17 -10.68
N LEU A 49 -11.66 -16.51 -10.45
CA LEU A 49 -12.39 -17.52 -11.23
C LEU A 49 -12.51 -17.11 -12.70
N VAL A 50 -12.89 -15.85 -12.98
CA VAL A 50 -13.00 -15.33 -14.35
C VAL A 50 -11.65 -15.37 -15.08
N LEU A 51 -10.56 -15.01 -14.40
CA LEU A 51 -9.22 -15.03 -15.00
C LEU A 51 -8.69 -16.46 -15.18
N ALA A 52 -8.97 -17.37 -14.25
CA ALA A 52 -8.62 -18.78 -14.36
C ALA A 52 -9.36 -19.45 -15.53
N ALA A 53 -10.67 -19.19 -15.68
CA ALA A 53 -11.48 -19.69 -16.80
C ALA A 53 -10.99 -19.20 -18.16
N ARG A 54 -10.28 -18.06 -18.20
CA ARG A 54 -9.64 -17.51 -19.42
C ARG A 54 -8.19 -17.96 -19.61
N HIS A 55 -7.70 -18.92 -18.82
CA HIS A 55 -6.30 -19.35 -18.78
C HIS A 55 -5.29 -18.22 -18.51
N ARG A 56 -5.73 -17.13 -17.88
CA ARG A 56 -4.89 -15.96 -17.54
C ARG A 56 -4.35 -16.02 -16.11
N LEU A 57 -4.77 -17.01 -15.32
CA LEU A 57 -4.32 -17.22 -13.96
C LEU A 57 -4.00 -18.69 -13.74
N ILE A 58 -2.78 -18.97 -13.28
CA ILE A 58 -2.36 -20.32 -12.88
C ILE A 58 -2.37 -20.35 -11.35
N LEU A 59 -3.30 -21.11 -10.78
CA LEU A 59 -3.36 -21.36 -9.34
C LEU A 59 -2.19 -22.28 -8.94
N PRO A 60 -1.26 -21.86 -8.08
CA PRO A 60 -0.09 -22.68 -7.76
C PRO A 60 -0.45 -23.96 -6.97
N ARG A 61 0.26 -25.06 -7.26
CA ARG A 61 0.25 -26.33 -6.48
C ARG A 61 1.68 -26.75 -6.10
N PRO A 62 1.99 -27.24 -4.88
CA PRO A 62 1.43 -26.92 -3.56
C PRO A 62 2.25 -25.83 -2.84
N PHE A 63 1.56 -24.98 -2.08
CA PHE A 63 2.09 -23.75 -1.47
C PHE A 63 2.94 -23.95 -0.19
N ARG A 64 3.46 -25.14 0.14
CA ARG A 64 3.88 -25.50 1.52
C ARG A 64 4.74 -24.44 2.25
N ARG A 65 5.82 -23.92 1.64
CA ARG A 65 6.64 -22.85 2.26
C ARG A 65 6.01 -21.45 2.19
N ARG A 66 5.18 -21.19 1.18
CA ARG A 66 4.54 -19.88 0.96
C ARG A 66 3.30 -19.67 1.83
N HIS A 67 2.65 -20.73 2.32
CA HIS A 67 1.48 -20.61 3.20
C HIS A 67 1.80 -19.84 4.49
N ALA A 68 2.93 -20.13 5.15
CA ALA A 68 3.29 -19.46 6.39
C ALA A 68 3.49 -17.95 6.19
N LEU A 69 4.13 -17.55 5.08
CA LEU A 69 4.32 -16.14 4.76
C LEU A 69 3.01 -15.47 4.30
N LEU A 70 2.11 -16.18 3.62
CA LEU A 70 0.78 -15.66 3.29
C LEU A 70 -0.08 -15.48 4.55
N ALA A 71 -0.02 -16.43 5.49
CA ALA A 71 -0.67 -16.30 6.79
C ALA A 71 -0.09 -15.15 7.59
N LEU A 72 1.24 -14.96 7.58
CA LEU A 72 1.90 -13.80 8.17
C LEU A 72 1.44 -12.50 7.50
N SER A 73 1.34 -12.48 6.17
CA SER A 73 0.85 -11.32 5.41
C SER A 73 -0.59 -10.97 5.80
N ALA A 74 -1.46 -11.98 5.89
CA ALA A 74 -2.85 -11.85 6.32
C ALA A 74 -2.94 -11.33 7.77
N ALA A 75 -2.09 -11.84 8.67
CA ALA A 75 -2.00 -11.36 10.04
C ALA A 75 -1.53 -9.90 10.11
N MET A 76 -0.48 -9.53 9.37
CA MET A 76 0.05 -8.16 9.35
C MET A 76 -0.99 -7.16 8.85
N ILE A 77 -1.68 -7.48 7.75
CA ILE A 77 -2.71 -6.59 7.19
C ILE A 77 -3.97 -6.55 8.07
N GLY A 78 -4.37 -7.69 8.67
CA GLY A 78 -5.48 -7.75 9.62
C GLY A 78 -5.21 -6.94 10.89
N VAL A 79 -4.03 -7.10 11.50
CA VAL A 79 -3.58 -6.29 12.64
C VAL A 79 -3.54 -4.82 12.27
N ASN A 80 -3.02 -4.47 11.09
CA ASN A 80 -2.99 -3.08 10.63
C ASN A 80 -4.40 -2.48 10.54
N TRP A 81 -5.38 -3.24 10.02
CA TRP A 81 -6.77 -2.79 9.96
C TRP A 81 -7.41 -2.63 11.35
N LEU A 82 -7.12 -3.54 12.28
CA LEU A 82 -7.59 -3.45 13.67
C LEU A 82 -6.98 -2.25 14.41
N LEU A 83 -5.69 -1.97 14.20
CA LEU A 83 -5.04 -0.78 14.75
C LEU A 83 -5.68 0.50 14.19
N TYR A 84 -5.93 0.54 12.89
CA TYR A 84 -6.56 1.69 12.25
C TYR A 84 -7.96 1.93 12.80
N LEU A 85 -8.73 0.85 12.92
CA LEU A 85 -10.06 0.83 13.50
C LEU A 85 -10.06 1.36 14.94
N TYR A 86 -9.15 0.86 15.78
CA TYR A 86 -9.00 1.33 17.15
C TYR A 86 -8.59 2.81 17.22
N ALA A 87 -7.71 3.25 16.33
CA ALA A 87 -7.30 4.65 16.25
C ALA A 87 -8.51 5.56 15.90
N VAL A 88 -9.34 5.15 14.95
CA VAL A 88 -10.56 5.88 14.56
C VAL A 88 -11.58 5.90 15.70
N SER A 89 -11.87 4.74 16.32
CA SER A 89 -12.90 4.65 17.37
C SER A 89 -12.48 5.32 18.68
N SER A 90 -11.18 5.43 18.94
CA SER A 90 -10.64 6.04 20.17
C SER A 90 -10.24 7.52 19.98
N GLY A 91 -10.61 8.15 18.86
CA GLY A 91 -10.30 9.57 18.60
C GLY A 91 -8.86 9.88 18.19
N HIS A 92 -8.01 8.87 18.00
CA HIS A 92 -6.60 9.00 17.58
C HIS A 92 -6.45 9.09 16.06
N LEU A 93 -7.35 9.83 15.39
CA LEU A 93 -7.31 9.98 13.93
C LEU A 93 -6.05 10.72 13.45
N LEU A 94 -5.54 11.65 14.27
CA LEU A 94 -4.28 12.34 14.01
C LEU A 94 -3.10 11.37 13.98
N ASP A 95 -3.06 10.40 14.89
CA ASP A 95 -2.02 9.38 14.90
C ASP A 95 -2.07 8.49 13.67
N ALA A 96 -3.27 8.11 13.23
CA ALA A 96 -3.43 7.35 12.00
C ALA A 96 -2.88 8.13 10.79
N SER A 97 -3.14 9.45 10.73
CA SER A 97 -2.61 10.34 9.70
C SER A 97 -1.08 10.41 9.73
N LEU A 98 -0.49 10.64 10.91
CA LEU A 98 0.97 10.68 11.09
C LEU A 98 1.62 9.33 10.70
N GLY A 99 0.92 8.21 10.93
CA GLY A 99 1.34 6.88 10.50
C GLY A 99 1.57 6.78 8.98
N TYR A 100 0.75 7.46 8.16
CA TYR A 100 0.94 7.50 6.70
C TYR A 100 2.20 8.26 6.26
N TYR A 101 2.69 9.19 7.08
CA TYR A 101 3.95 9.90 6.81
C TYR A 101 5.17 9.11 7.32
N ILE A 102 5.04 8.37 8.43
CA ILE A 102 6.10 7.52 8.97
C ILE A 102 6.32 6.26 8.10
N ASN A 103 5.24 5.64 7.59
CA ASN A 103 5.32 4.38 6.83
C ASN A 103 6.33 4.37 5.67
N PRO A 104 6.36 5.39 4.78
CA PRO A 104 7.37 5.52 3.73
C PRO A 104 8.81 5.27 4.22
N LEU A 105 9.18 5.86 5.37
CA LEU A 105 10.51 5.76 5.94
C LEU A 105 10.80 4.36 6.49
N VAL A 106 9.81 3.75 7.15
CA VAL A 106 9.93 2.37 7.64
C VAL A 106 10.09 1.41 6.46
N SER A 107 9.33 1.60 5.38
CA SER A 107 9.46 0.80 4.16
C SER A 107 10.86 0.93 3.52
N VAL A 108 11.41 2.14 3.45
CA VAL A 108 12.78 2.38 2.99
C VAL A 108 13.80 1.70 3.90
N ALA A 109 13.64 1.82 5.22
CA ALA A 109 14.54 1.19 6.19
C ALA A 109 14.54 -0.33 6.07
N LEU A 110 13.36 -0.96 5.95
CA LEU A 110 13.22 -2.39 5.71
C LEU A 110 13.85 -2.80 4.36
N GLY A 111 13.68 -1.99 3.32
CA GLY A 111 14.33 -2.21 2.03
C GLY A 111 15.85 -2.23 2.14
N ARG A 112 16.41 -1.29 2.90
CA ARG A 112 17.86 -1.20 3.11
C ARG A 112 18.41 -2.33 3.97
N VAL A 113 17.77 -2.61 5.11
CA VAL A 113 18.26 -3.53 6.15
C VAL A 113 17.97 -4.99 5.80
N VAL A 114 16.74 -5.31 5.39
CA VAL A 114 16.31 -6.69 5.16
C VAL A 114 16.62 -7.15 3.73
N LEU A 115 16.37 -6.29 2.74
CA LEU A 115 16.56 -6.64 1.32
C LEU A 115 17.92 -6.23 0.77
N GLY A 116 18.74 -5.55 1.58
CA GLY A 116 20.07 -5.09 1.19
C GLY A 116 20.06 -4.03 0.09
N GLU A 117 18.94 -3.31 -0.12
CA GLU A 117 18.82 -2.32 -1.18
C GLU A 117 19.81 -1.17 -0.95
N ARG A 118 20.74 -0.96 -1.88
CA ARG A 118 21.72 0.12 -1.78
C ARG A 118 21.10 1.44 -2.22
N LEU A 119 21.12 2.42 -1.33
CA LEU A 119 20.75 3.80 -1.61
C LEU A 119 21.95 4.53 -2.21
N ARG A 120 21.72 5.24 -3.31
CA ARG A 120 22.71 6.19 -3.83
C ARG A 120 22.79 7.41 -2.92
N PRO A 121 23.89 8.17 -2.91
CA PRO A 121 24.04 9.35 -2.05
C PRO A 121 22.87 10.33 -2.15
N MET A 122 22.38 10.60 -3.37
CA MET A 122 21.24 11.51 -3.58
C MET A 122 19.90 10.92 -3.08
N GLN A 123 19.73 9.59 -3.16
CA GLN A 123 18.57 8.90 -2.57
C GLN A 123 18.63 8.91 -1.05
N ALA A 124 19.82 8.71 -0.47
CA ALA A 124 20.03 8.80 0.97
C ALA A 124 19.75 10.22 1.49
N ALA A 125 20.21 11.25 0.78
CA ALA A 125 19.87 12.64 1.07
C ALA A 125 18.35 12.89 1.00
N SER A 126 17.67 12.33 -0.01
CA SER A 126 16.21 12.41 -0.14
C SER A 126 15.51 11.81 1.08
N VAL A 127 15.96 10.63 1.52
CA VAL A 127 15.42 9.95 2.72
C VAL A 127 15.67 10.78 3.98
N ALA A 128 16.85 11.41 4.11
CA ALA A 128 17.16 12.27 5.24
C ALA A 128 16.25 13.51 5.30
N VAL A 129 15.98 14.14 4.15
CA VAL A 129 15.05 15.28 4.06
C VAL A 129 13.62 14.85 4.43
N ALA A 130 13.16 13.71 3.92
CA ALA A 130 11.84 13.18 4.29
C ALA A 130 11.76 12.85 5.79
N ALA A 131 12.81 12.25 6.35
CA ALA A 131 12.91 11.97 7.78
C ALA A 131 12.89 13.24 8.64
N ALA A 132 13.54 14.32 8.19
CA ALA A 132 13.46 15.61 8.87
C ALA A 132 12.03 16.17 8.87
N GLY A 133 11.31 16.09 7.74
CA GLY A 133 9.92 16.51 7.65
C GLY A 133 8.99 15.74 8.60
N VAL A 134 9.12 14.42 8.64
CA VAL A 134 8.37 13.57 9.58
C VAL A 134 8.79 13.87 11.04
N GLY A 135 10.07 14.07 11.28
CA GLY A 135 10.60 14.44 12.60
C GLY A 135 10.00 15.73 13.14
N VAL A 136 9.83 16.76 12.30
CA VAL A 136 9.13 17.99 12.68
C VAL A 136 7.70 17.71 13.13
N ALA A 137 6.96 16.86 12.40
CA ALA A 137 5.60 16.51 12.77
C ALA A 137 5.52 15.71 14.08
N VAL A 138 6.47 14.79 14.31
CA VAL A 138 6.56 14.03 15.57
C VAL A 138 6.90 14.95 16.75
N ILE A 139 7.85 15.87 16.59
CA ILE A 139 8.21 16.85 17.65
C ILE A 139 7.01 17.73 17.97
N TRP A 140 6.26 18.16 16.95
CA TRP A 140 5.09 19.00 17.13
C TRP A 140 3.93 18.26 17.81
N ALA A 141 3.80 16.95 17.59
CA ALA A 141 2.83 16.11 18.31
C ALA A 141 3.10 16.06 19.83
N GLY A 142 4.32 16.35 20.28
CA GLY A 142 4.67 16.50 21.70
C GLY A 142 4.80 15.19 22.50
N GLU A 143 4.46 14.06 21.89
CA GLU A 143 4.55 12.73 22.50
C GLU A 143 5.06 11.68 21.52
N VAL A 144 5.44 10.51 22.03
CA VAL A 144 5.89 9.39 21.18
C VAL A 144 4.67 8.75 20.52
N PRO A 145 4.55 8.79 19.17
CA PRO A 145 3.32 8.40 18.50
C PRO A 145 3.27 6.87 18.29
N LEU A 146 3.04 6.13 19.39
CA LEU A 146 3.04 4.66 19.39
C LEU A 146 2.01 4.07 18.42
N MET A 147 0.84 4.70 18.30
CA MET A 147 -0.19 4.29 17.35
C MET A 147 0.28 4.45 15.90
N SER A 148 0.83 5.62 15.56
CA SER A 148 1.38 5.89 14.23
C SER A 148 2.53 4.95 13.87
N LEU A 149 3.43 4.68 14.82
CA LEU A 149 4.54 3.75 14.64
C LEU A 149 4.03 2.32 14.41
N SER A 150 3.04 1.88 15.19
CA SER A 150 2.44 0.55 15.05
C SER A 150 1.78 0.37 13.69
N LEU A 151 1.02 1.36 13.22
CA LEU A 151 0.42 1.38 11.89
C LEU A 151 1.49 1.38 10.77
N ALA A 152 2.53 2.21 10.91
CA ALA A 152 3.61 2.29 9.96
C ALA A 152 4.38 0.97 9.85
N VAL A 153 4.76 0.39 10.99
CA VAL A 153 5.53 -0.86 11.05
C VAL A 153 4.74 -2.03 10.50
N THR A 154 3.48 -2.20 10.92
CA THR A 154 2.65 -3.34 10.47
C THR A 154 2.42 -3.32 8.96
N PHE A 155 2.11 -2.16 8.37
CA PHE A 155 1.90 -2.07 6.92
C PHE A 155 3.20 -2.14 6.12
N ALA A 156 4.31 -1.59 6.63
CA ALA A 156 5.62 -1.73 5.98
C ALA A 156 6.11 -3.19 5.99
N LEU A 157 5.90 -3.91 7.09
CA LEU A 157 6.17 -5.35 7.20
C LEU A 157 5.27 -6.17 6.27
N TYR A 158 3.98 -5.82 6.17
CA TYR A 158 3.08 -6.40 5.16
C TYR A 158 3.67 -6.25 3.76
N GLY A 159 4.07 -5.04 3.36
CA GLY A 159 4.70 -4.78 2.06
C GLY A 159 5.98 -5.59 1.82
N LEU A 160 6.83 -5.71 2.85
CA LEU A 160 8.03 -6.54 2.82
C LEU A 160 7.70 -8.03 2.61
N VAL A 161 6.75 -8.58 3.37
CA VAL A 161 6.32 -9.97 3.26
C VAL A 161 5.74 -10.24 1.87
N ARG A 162 4.86 -9.37 1.36
CA ARG A 162 4.30 -9.47 -0.02
C ARG A 162 5.40 -9.52 -1.07
N LYS A 163 6.43 -8.69 -0.90
CA LYS A 163 7.59 -8.65 -1.80
C LYS A 163 8.40 -9.95 -1.75
N ILE A 164 8.64 -10.51 -0.57
CA ILE A 164 9.41 -11.76 -0.38
C ILE A 164 8.63 -12.98 -0.90
N VAL A 165 7.32 -13.05 -0.64
CA VAL A 165 6.46 -14.18 -1.06
C VAL A 165 6.42 -14.31 -2.57
N GLY A 166 6.36 -13.19 -3.29
CA GLY A 166 6.43 -13.16 -4.75
C GLY A 166 5.30 -13.93 -5.45
N VAL A 167 4.14 -14.06 -4.81
CA VAL A 167 2.94 -14.69 -5.39
C VAL A 167 2.18 -13.65 -6.20
N ASP A 168 1.40 -14.12 -7.18
CA ASP A 168 0.47 -13.27 -7.91
C ASP A 168 -0.36 -12.39 -6.95
N ALA A 169 -0.53 -11.12 -7.32
CA ALA A 169 -1.11 -10.13 -6.43
C ALA A 169 -2.55 -10.48 -6.06
N LEU A 170 -3.35 -10.91 -7.03
CA LEU A 170 -4.75 -11.30 -6.82
C LEU A 170 -4.84 -12.57 -6.00
N VAL A 171 -4.06 -13.60 -6.34
CA VAL A 171 -4.07 -14.89 -5.60
C VAL A 171 -3.67 -14.67 -4.14
N GLY A 172 -2.62 -13.89 -3.90
CA GLY A 172 -2.17 -13.61 -2.55
C GLY A 172 -3.19 -12.78 -1.77
N PHE A 173 -3.86 -11.81 -2.39
CA PHE A 173 -4.89 -11.00 -1.72
C PHE A 173 -6.13 -11.86 -1.39
N LEU A 174 -6.56 -12.70 -2.32
CA LEU A 174 -7.65 -13.65 -2.09
C LEU A 174 -7.32 -14.60 -0.92
N ALA A 175 -6.09 -15.10 -0.83
CA ALA A 175 -5.67 -15.93 0.30
C ALA A 175 -5.74 -15.15 1.63
N GLU A 176 -5.33 -13.89 1.65
CA GLU A 176 -5.40 -13.04 2.85
C GLU A 176 -6.86 -12.83 3.29
N THR A 177 -7.74 -12.47 2.36
CA THR A 177 -9.14 -12.21 2.71
C THR A 177 -9.88 -13.49 3.10
N LEU A 178 -9.59 -14.63 2.45
CA LEU A 178 -10.16 -15.93 2.85
C LEU A 178 -9.70 -16.39 4.24
N LEU A 179 -8.47 -16.07 4.64
CA LEU A 179 -7.98 -16.35 5.99
C LEU A 179 -8.67 -15.48 7.05
N LEU A 180 -9.00 -14.23 6.70
CA LEU A 180 -9.70 -13.29 7.60
C LEU A 180 -11.23 -13.48 7.60
N LEU A 181 -11.78 -14.08 6.54
CA LEU A 181 -13.22 -14.23 6.32
C LEU A 181 -13.97 -14.91 7.48
N PRO A 182 -13.48 -16.01 8.11
CA PRO A 182 -14.18 -16.62 9.23
C PRO A 182 -14.38 -15.66 10.40
N ALA A 183 -13.36 -14.86 10.73
CA ALA A 183 -13.45 -13.88 11.81
C ALA A 183 -14.45 -12.77 11.48
N ALA A 184 -14.48 -12.30 10.23
CA ALA A 184 -15.45 -11.31 9.77
C ALA A 184 -16.90 -11.84 9.84
N ILE A 185 -17.14 -13.08 9.40
CA ILE A 185 -18.46 -13.71 9.46
C ILE A 185 -18.91 -13.89 10.91
N VAL A 186 -18.03 -14.39 11.78
CA VAL A 186 -18.33 -14.53 13.21
C VAL A 186 -18.71 -13.18 13.82
N TRP A 187 -17.96 -12.12 13.52
CA TRP A 187 -18.28 -10.79 14.00
C TRP A 187 -19.66 -10.30 13.51
N LEU A 188 -19.98 -10.47 12.23
CA LEU A 188 -21.27 -10.06 11.65
C LEU A 188 -22.47 -10.82 12.22
N VAL A 189 -22.30 -12.10 12.55
CA VAL A 189 -23.37 -12.93 13.10
C VAL A 189 -23.61 -12.65 14.59
N LEU A 190 -22.56 -12.32 15.34
CA LEU A 190 -22.64 -12.09 16.79
C LEU A 190 -23.02 -10.66 17.18
N THR A 191 -22.88 -9.70 16.26
CA THR A 191 -23.18 -8.29 16.53
C THR A 191 -24.66 -7.99 16.26
N PRO A 192 -25.32 -7.12 17.04
CA PRO A 192 -26.72 -6.77 16.82
C PRO A 192 -26.97 -5.91 15.56
N GLU A 193 -25.92 -5.43 14.90
CA GLU A 193 -26.03 -4.69 13.64
C GLU A 193 -26.48 -5.64 12.51
N PRO A 194 -27.50 -5.27 11.70
CA PRO A 194 -27.92 -6.09 10.58
C PRO A 194 -26.77 -6.34 9.61
N ILE A 195 -26.57 -7.59 9.19
CA ILE A 195 -25.52 -7.96 8.22
C ILE A 195 -25.60 -7.10 6.96
N LEU A 196 -26.81 -6.94 6.40
CA LEU A 196 -27.03 -6.01 5.30
C LEU A 196 -28.03 -4.93 5.72
N PRO A 197 -27.72 -3.64 5.51
CA PRO A 197 -28.65 -2.57 5.75
C PRO A 197 -29.92 -2.73 4.91
N ALA A 198 -31.07 -2.35 5.48
CA ALA A 198 -32.34 -2.30 4.75
C ALA A 198 -32.31 -1.26 3.63
N GLU A 199 -31.62 -0.14 3.88
CA GLU A 199 -31.50 0.99 2.95
C GLU A 199 -30.59 0.62 1.75
N PRO A 200 -31.08 0.71 0.49
CA PRO A 200 -30.34 0.24 -0.69
C PRO A 200 -29.02 0.96 -0.94
N ALA A 201 -28.93 2.28 -0.70
CA ALA A 201 -27.72 3.05 -0.98
C ALA A 201 -26.59 2.67 -0.02
N GLY A 202 -26.87 2.55 1.27
CA GLY A 202 -25.96 2.11 2.31
C GLY A 202 -25.48 0.68 2.08
N ARG A 203 -26.37 -0.22 1.65
CA ARG A 203 -26.01 -1.57 1.22
C ARG A 203 -25.05 -1.55 0.02
N ALA A 204 -25.31 -0.71 -0.98
CA ALA A 204 -24.44 -0.56 -2.14
C ALA A 204 -23.06 0.02 -1.74
N LEU A 205 -23.04 0.99 -0.82
CA LEU A 205 -21.79 1.55 -0.28
C LEU A 205 -20.98 0.50 0.47
N LEU A 206 -21.60 -0.36 1.28
CA LEU A 206 -20.90 -1.46 1.96
C LEU A 206 -20.40 -2.50 0.96
N MET A 207 -21.19 -2.90 -0.05
CA MET A 207 -20.74 -3.79 -1.12
C MET A 207 -19.52 -3.23 -1.86
N LEU A 208 -19.51 -1.92 -2.11
CA LEU A 208 -18.42 -1.22 -2.78
C LEU A 208 -17.10 -1.26 -1.99
N THR A 209 -17.14 -1.49 -0.67
CA THR A 209 -15.92 -1.63 0.17
C THR A 209 -15.06 -2.80 -0.29
N GLY A 210 -15.69 -3.83 -0.85
CA GLY A 210 -14.98 -4.97 -1.44
C GLY A 210 -14.04 -4.53 -2.56
N LEU A 211 -14.52 -3.66 -3.45
CA LEU A 211 -13.75 -3.12 -4.57
C LEU A 211 -12.70 -2.12 -4.12
N THR A 212 -13.10 -1.15 -3.28
CA THR A 212 -12.24 -0.04 -2.85
C THR A 212 -11.14 -0.48 -1.89
N THR A 213 -11.30 -1.63 -1.24
CA THR A 213 -10.23 -2.29 -0.47
C THR A 213 -9.38 -3.20 -1.37
N ALA A 214 -10.00 -4.02 -2.22
CA ALA A 214 -9.27 -5.03 -3.00
C ALA A 214 -8.36 -4.44 -4.06
N LEU A 215 -8.87 -3.51 -4.89
CA LEU A 215 -8.09 -2.99 -6.02
C LEU A 215 -6.79 -2.31 -5.58
N PRO A 216 -6.77 -1.39 -4.61
CA PRO A 216 -5.52 -0.75 -4.18
C PRO A 216 -4.52 -1.72 -3.59
N LEU A 217 -4.97 -2.72 -2.83
CA LEU A 217 -4.08 -3.73 -2.25
C LEU A 217 -3.51 -4.68 -3.30
N ILE A 218 -4.32 -5.08 -4.28
CA ILE A 218 -3.85 -5.88 -5.43
C ILE A 218 -2.82 -5.07 -6.23
N TRP A 219 -3.10 -3.80 -6.53
CA TRP A 219 -2.14 -2.94 -7.24
C TRP A 219 -0.86 -2.72 -6.41
N PHE A 220 -0.98 -2.45 -5.11
CA PHE A 220 0.17 -2.31 -4.22
C PHE A 220 1.02 -3.58 -4.20
N ALA A 221 0.42 -4.75 -4.03
CA ALA A 221 1.15 -6.01 -4.05
C ALA A 221 1.83 -6.28 -5.41
N ALA A 222 1.14 -5.97 -6.51
CA ALA A 222 1.71 -6.07 -7.85
C ALA A 222 2.90 -5.11 -8.05
N ALA A 223 2.85 -3.93 -7.44
CA ALA A 223 3.95 -2.97 -7.44
C ALA A 223 5.12 -3.44 -6.55
N ALA A 224 4.83 -3.98 -5.36
CA ALA A 224 5.83 -4.42 -4.39
C ALA A 224 6.78 -5.50 -4.92
N VAL A 225 6.24 -6.44 -5.70
CA VAL A 225 7.05 -7.48 -6.36
C VAL A 225 7.91 -6.90 -7.49
N ARG A 226 7.48 -5.81 -8.13
CA ARG A 226 8.13 -5.22 -9.33
C ARG A 226 9.06 -4.06 -9.05
N LEU A 227 8.92 -3.38 -7.92
CA LEU A 227 9.71 -2.21 -7.53
C LEU A 227 10.61 -2.53 -6.34
N ARG A 228 11.69 -1.77 -6.17
CA ARG A 228 12.43 -1.74 -4.91
C ARG A 228 11.51 -1.27 -3.79
N LEU A 229 11.64 -1.85 -2.59
CA LEU A 229 10.83 -1.47 -1.44
C LEU A 229 11.10 -0.01 -1.05
N THR A 230 12.33 0.46 -1.23
CA THR A 230 12.68 1.89 -1.12
C THR A 230 11.85 2.76 -2.06
N THR A 231 11.80 2.41 -3.35
CA THR A 231 11.02 3.18 -4.34
C THR A 231 9.54 3.17 -3.98
N LEU A 232 9.02 2.00 -3.59
CA LEU A 232 7.63 1.85 -3.20
C LEU A 232 7.32 2.71 -1.97
N GLY A 233 8.19 2.68 -0.95
CA GLY A 233 8.10 3.50 0.26
C GLY A 233 8.00 4.98 -0.06
N LEU A 234 8.89 5.52 -0.89
CA LEU A 234 8.83 6.93 -1.26
C LEU A 234 7.58 7.29 -2.06
N LEU A 235 7.14 6.42 -2.98
CA LEU A 235 5.90 6.65 -3.73
C LEU A 235 4.65 6.71 -2.84
N GLN A 236 4.68 6.11 -1.64
CA GLN A 236 3.56 6.18 -0.70
C GLN A 236 3.21 7.62 -0.33
N TYR A 237 4.15 8.57 -0.33
CA TYR A 237 3.89 9.98 -0.03
C TYR A 237 2.90 10.67 -0.99
N VAL A 238 2.61 10.05 -2.14
CA VAL A 238 1.52 10.49 -3.02
C VAL A 238 0.17 10.43 -2.31
N ALA A 239 -0.11 9.34 -1.57
CA ALA A 239 -1.40 9.15 -0.90
C ALA A 239 -1.72 10.24 0.15
N PRO A 240 -0.86 10.53 1.14
CA PRO A 240 -1.14 11.59 2.11
C PRO A 240 -1.10 12.99 1.48
N THR A 241 -0.38 13.21 0.38
CA THR A 241 -0.48 14.49 -0.37
C THR A 241 -1.87 14.66 -0.99
N CYS A 242 -2.35 13.63 -1.69
CA CYS A 242 -3.68 13.64 -2.28
C CYS A 242 -4.77 13.79 -1.21
N LEU A 243 -4.62 13.11 -0.08
CA LEU A 243 -5.54 13.20 1.05
C LEU A 243 -5.60 14.62 1.61
N LEU A 244 -4.45 15.29 1.82
CA LEU A 244 -4.42 16.67 2.26
C LEU A 244 -5.09 17.60 1.23
N GLY A 245 -4.81 17.41 -0.06
CA GLY A 245 -5.46 18.18 -1.12
C GLY A 245 -6.98 18.00 -1.12
N LEU A 246 -7.45 16.76 -0.95
CA LEU A 246 -8.88 16.45 -0.81
C LEU A 246 -9.49 17.13 0.43
N SER A 247 -8.82 17.05 1.58
CA SER A 247 -9.24 17.72 2.83
C SER A 247 -9.43 19.23 2.65
N VAL A 248 -8.51 19.90 1.98
CA VAL A 248 -8.59 21.36 1.78
C VAL A 248 -9.62 21.72 0.72
N LEU A 249 -9.54 21.11 -0.46
CA LEU A 249 -10.29 21.53 -1.64
C LEU A 249 -11.74 21.05 -1.64
N ALA A 250 -11.99 19.83 -1.15
CA ALA A 250 -13.33 19.24 -1.14
C ALA A 250 -14.00 19.36 0.24
N PHE A 251 -13.23 19.31 1.32
CA PHE A 251 -13.79 19.31 2.68
C PHE A 251 -13.61 20.63 3.44
N GLY A 252 -12.91 21.62 2.87
CA GLY A 252 -12.76 22.96 3.45
C GLY A 252 -11.89 23.00 4.72
N GLU A 253 -11.07 21.99 4.96
CA GLU A 253 -10.19 21.93 6.12
C GLU A 253 -9.02 22.92 5.98
N ARG A 254 -8.61 23.51 7.12
CA ARG A 254 -7.45 24.41 7.16
C ARG A 254 -6.16 23.60 7.32
N VAL A 255 -5.14 23.96 6.54
CA VAL A 255 -3.81 23.34 6.68
C VAL A 255 -3.07 23.97 7.84
N GLU A 256 -2.66 23.14 8.79
CA GLU A 256 -1.79 23.57 9.89
C GLU A 256 -0.36 23.84 9.39
N PRO A 257 0.34 24.88 9.88
CA PRO A 257 1.66 25.26 9.38
C PRO A 257 2.70 24.14 9.41
N HIS A 258 2.69 23.30 10.45
CA HIS A 258 3.62 22.17 10.57
C HIS A 258 3.37 21.10 9.50
N ARG A 259 2.12 20.84 9.10
CA ARG A 259 1.79 19.91 8.01
C ARG A 259 2.23 20.44 6.66
N ALA A 260 2.06 21.75 6.43
CA ALA A 260 2.55 22.41 5.22
C ALA A 260 4.08 22.30 5.11
N LEU A 261 4.81 22.57 6.20
CA LEU A 261 6.26 22.44 6.25
C LEU A 261 6.72 20.99 6.03
N MET A 262 6.12 20.03 6.73
CA MET A 262 6.40 18.60 6.52
C MET A 262 6.19 18.20 5.07
N LEU A 263 5.06 18.60 4.47
CA LEU A 263 4.74 18.31 3.08
C LEU A 263 5.76 18.93 2.12
N ALA A 264 6.14 20.19 2.33
CA ALA A 264 7.14 20.86 1.51
C ALA A 264 8.47 20.09 1.52
N LEU A 265 8.93 19.65 2.70
CA LEU A 265 10.15 18.84 2.83
C LEU A 265 10.02 17.48 2.13
N ILE A 266 8.86 16.81 2.26
CA ILE A 266 8.59 15.56 1.55
C ILE A 266 8.64 15.76 0.03
N TRP A 267 8.08 16.85 -0.50
CA TRP A 267 8.11 17.12 -1.93
C TRP A 267 9.51 17.46 -2.44
N VAL A 268 10.33 18.16 -1.64
CA VAL A 268 11.77 18.33 -1.92
C VAL A 268 12.46 16.95 -1.98
N ALA A 269 12.21 16.08 -1.01
CA ALA A 269 12.75 14.72 -1.01
C ALA A 269 12.32 13.91 -2.24
N LEU A 270 11.04 13.97 -2.63
CA LEU A 270 10.52 13.29 -3.81
C LEU A 270 11.13 13.84 -5.11
N ALA A 271 11.30 15.16 -5.21
CA ALA A 271 11.96 15.79 -6.35
C ALA A 271 13.41 15.33 -6.48
N LEU A 272 14.17 15.34 -5.38
CA LEU A 272 15.55 14.82 -5.34
C LEU A 272 15.61 13.35 -5.74
N TYR A 273 14.73 12.50 -5.20
CA TYR A 273 14.70 11.09 -5.52
C TYR A 273 14.39 10.84 -7.01
N THR A 274 13.41 11.57 -7.53
CA THR A 274 12.98 11.47 -8.93
C THR A 274 14.10 11.89 -9.88
N LEU A 275 14.78 13.01 -9.58
CA LEU A 275 15.93 13.48 -10.36
C LEU A 275 17.07 12.46 -10.37
N ASP A 276 17.40 11.82 -9.23
CA ASP A 276 18.42 10.77 -9.17
C ASP A 276 18.01 9.54 -9.98
N ALA A 277 16.74 9.14 -9.91
CA ALA A 277 16.22 8.00 -10.67
C ALA A 277 16.33 8.21 -12.19
N PHE A 278 16.04 9.43 -12.69
CA PHE A 278 16.22 9.77 -14.11
C PHE A 278 17.69 9.83 -14.52
N ARG A 279 18.56 10.46 -13.72
CA ARG A 279 20.01 10.50 -13.97
C ARG A 279 20.63 9.10 -13.96
N GLY A 280 20.13 8.24 -13.08
CA GLY A 280 20.53 6.84 -12.97
C GLY A 280 20.23 5.96 -14.15
N ARG A 281 19.08 6.18 -14.80
CA ARG A 281 18.70 5.47 -16.04
C ARG A 281 19.54 5.92 -17.23
N ARG A 282 19.92 7.19 -17.26
CA ARG A 282 20.74 7.77 -18.34
C ARG A 282 22.20 7.32 -18.31
N LYS A 283 22.69 6.83 -17.15
CA LYS A 283 24.04 6.28 -16.97
C LYS A 283 24.13 4.76 -17.21
N ALA A 284 23.00 4.10 -17.47
CA ALA A 284 22.98 2.75 -18.01
C ALA A 284 22.93 2.89 -19.54
N ASP A 285 24.11 2.89 -20.16
CA ASP A 285 24.29 3.15 -21.59
C ASP A 285 23.60 2.10 -22.49
N PRO A 286 23.33 2.45 -23.77
CA PRO A 286 22.69 1.58 -24.73
C PRO A 286 23.51 0.30 -24.90
N ILE A 287 22.80 -0.82 -25.10
CA ILE A 287 23.35 -2.12 -25.46
C ILE A 287 24.47 -1.93 -26.49
N ALA A 288 25.72 -2.10 -26.06
CA ALA A 288 26.82 -2.31 -26.97
C ALA A 288 26.42 -3.52 -27.83
N ALA A 289 26.16 -3.29 -29.11
CA ALA A 289 25.96 -4.37 -30.05
C ALA A 289 27.12 -5.36 -29.87
N PRO A 290 26.85 -6.67 -29.72
CA PRO A 290 27.93 -7.65 -29.63
C PRO A 290 28.83 -7.44 -30.85
N PRO A 291 30.17 -7.43 -30.69
CA PRO A 291 31.06 -7.26 -31.82
C PRO A 291 30.71 -8.32 -32.85
N MET A 292 30.38 -7.89 -34.08
CA MET A 292 30.32 -8.77 -35.23
C MET A 292 31.65 -9.53 -35.24
N ARG A 293 31.60 -10.84 -34.97
CA ARG A 293 32.71 -11.72 -35.31
C ARG A 293 32.86 -11.62 -36.81
N SER A 294 33.88 -10.90 -37.27
CA SER A 294 34.41 -11.08 -38.61
C SER A 294 34.93 -12.51 -38.65
N ASP A 295 34.15 -13.41 -39.25
CA ASP A 295 34.55 -14.78 -39.51
C ASP A 295 35.66 -14.74 -40.59
N PRO A 296 36.92 -15.05 -40.27
CA PRO A 296 38.00 -15.06 -41.26
C PRO A 296 37.89 -16.25 -42.22
N ASP A 297 37.02 -17.22 -41.95
CA ASP A 297 36.93 -18.48 -42.70
C ASP A 297 35.85 -18.48 -43.79
N ALA A 298 35.07 -17.40 -43.95
CA ALA A 298 34.08 -17.27 -45.03
C ALA A 298 34.70 -17.09 -46.45
N MET A 299 36.02 -17.22 -46.58
CA MET A 299 36.73 -17.04 -47.85
C MET A 299 37.75 -18.15 -48.15
N ARG A 300 37.56 -19.36 -47.61
CA ARG A 300 38.29 -20.56 -48.05
C ARG A 300 37.36 -21.77 -48.18
N VAL A 301 37.28 -22.20 -49.45
CA VAL A 301 36.70 -23.44 -50.02
C VAL A 301 35.20 -23.42 -50.29
#